data_AF-A0A521S3D0-F1
#
_entry.id   AF-A0A521S3D0-F1
#
_cell.length_a   1.000
_cell.length_b   1.000
_cell.length_c   1.000
_cell.angle_alpha   90.00
_cell.angle_beta   90.00
_cell.angle_gamma   90.00
#
_symmetry.space_group_name_H-M   'P 1'
#
loop_
_entity.id
_entity.type
_entity.pdbx_description
1 polymer ?
#
loop_
_entity_poly.entity_id
_entity_poly.type
_entity_poly.pdbx_seq_one_letter_code
_entity_poly.pdbx_strand_id
1 'polypeptide(L)'
;MEVRSSGAESSSRGRWASPRFARNFRLHISDFKCEICHLRSRRARPRLSSSTPPSLGRESKIRSKSLRVIAWVVLAGIFLLPANLFSQQTKVLVSAPAKSLTWFPAFFAKEKGFYKEEGLDVDFVVMGPQLALQALVTGDVGYTTALGSTMRGAVRGLPLRVVLTICEKPHFALIARPGINSVGALKGKVLGVSSFGASSYTMANAMLTYYKLTPGQDVKVLAVGGGTNRFTALKSGAI
;
A
#
# COMPACT_ATOMS: atom_id res chain seq x y z
N MET A 1 31.92 -37.53 -7.28
CA MET A 1 33.06 -36.62 -7.11
C MET A 1 32.71 -35.69 -5.97
N GLU A 2 33.29 -35.98 -4.83
CA GLU A 2 33.06 -35.35 -3.53
C GLU A 2 34.18 -34.35 -3.28
N VAL A 3 33.85 -33.15 -2.79
CA VAL A 3 34.82 -32.21 -2.24
C VAL A 3 34.23 -31.59 -0.97
N ARG A 4 34.74 -32.05 0.17
CA ARG A 4 34.67 -31.46 1.52
C ARG A 4 36.10 -30.92 1.75
N SER A 5 36.37 -29.64 1.98
CA SER A 5 36.12 -28.78 3.15
C SER A 5 37.43 -28.31 3.78
N SER A 6 37.61 -27.00 3.84
CA SER A 6 38.27 -26.24 4.92
C SER A 6 37.78 -24.80 4.73
N GLY A 7 37.24 -24.04 5.68
CA GLY A 7 37.42 -24.05 7.13
C GLY A 7 37.97 -22.68 7.51
N ALA A 8 37.11 -21.67 7.63
CA ALA A 8 37.44 -20.38 8.26
C ALA A 8 36.14 -19.67 8.69
N GLU A 9 35.72 -19.98 9.92
CA GLU A 9 34.66 -19.30 10.64
C GLU A 9 35.31 -18.21 11.50
N SER A 10 35.04 -16.94 11.21
CA SER A 10 35.36 -15.83 12.11
C SER A 10 34.23 -14.81 12.18
N SER A 11 33.44 -14.93 13.26
CA SER A 11 33.09 -13.84 14.16
C SER A 11 33.02 -12.42 13.56
N SER A 12 31.81 -11.97 13.24
CA SER A 12 31.41 -10.57 13.50
C SER A 12 29.88 -10.43 13.58
N ARG A 13 29.34 -10.80 14.75
CA ARG A 13 28.11 -10.17 15.24
C ARG A 13 28.45 -8.71 15.56
N GLY A 14 27.72 -7.76 14.97
CA GLY A 14 27.60 -6.42 15.54
C GLY A 14 27.45 -5.28 14.55
N ARG A 15 26.44 -4.44 14.84
CA ARG A 15 26.34 -3.01 14.53
C ARG A 15 25.98 -2.59 13.11
N TRP A 16 24.69 -2.68 12.81
CA TRP A 16 23.97 -1.60 12.10
C TRP A 16 22.72 -1.20 12.89
N ALA A 17 22.93 -0.81 14.14
CA ALA A 17 22.02 0.05 14.87
C ALA A 17 22.82 1.32 15.21
N SER A 18 22.73 2.33 14.36
CA SER A 18 23.32 3.64 14.63
C SER A 18 22.40 4.41 15.59
N PRO A 19 22.86 4.82 16.79
CA PRO A 19 22.04 5.51 17.79
C PRO A 19 22.06 7.03 17.58
N ARG A 20 21.73 7.51 16.36
CA ARG A 20 21.68 8.95 16.03
C ARG A 20 20.33 9.45 15.50
N PHE A 21 19.27 8.64 15.55
CA PHE A 21 17.91 9.07 15.19
C PHE A 21 16.95 9.12 16.39
N ALA A 22 17.49 9.16 17.61
CA ALA A 22 16.74 9.32 18.85
C ALA A 22 17.35 10.46 19.67
N ARG A 23 17.17 11.70 19.17
CA ARG A 23 17.37 12.97 19.89
C ARG A 23 17.09 14.10 18.89
N ASN A 24 15.81 14.48 18.77
CA ASN A 24 15.34 15.83 18.40
C ASN A 24 13.84 15.82 18.12
N PHE A 25 13.04 15.41 19.09
CA PHE A 25 11.60 15.73 19.12
C PHE A 25 11.16 15.86 20.58
N ARG A 26 11.77 16.81 21.29
CA ARG A 26 11.22 17.36 22.52
C ARG A 26 11.82 18.75 22.71
N LEU A 27 11.04 19.77 22.36
CA LEU A 27 10.83 21.03 23.08
C LEU A 27 10.43 22.13 22.11
N HIS A 28 9.45 22.93 22.55
CA HIS A 28 8.94 24.17 21.98
C HIS A 28 8.21 24.08 20.63
N ILE A 29 6.88 24.15 20.69
CA ILE A 29 6.15 25.41 20.44
C ILE A 29 4.88 25.34 21.30
N SER A 30 5.00 25.97 22.47
CA SER A 30 3.93 26.31 23.38
C SER A 30 3.84 27.82 23.39
N ASP A 31 3.56 28.43 22.24
CA ASP A 31 3.45 29.89 22.10
C ASP A 31 2.42 30.19 21.02
N PHE A 32 1.14 30.07 21.39
CA PHE A 32 0.04 30.73 20.68
C PHE A 32 -0.81 31.45 21.71
N LYS A 33 -0.32 32.60 22.17
CA LYS A 33 -1.14 33.63 22.79
C LYS A 33 -0.52 35.00 22.57
N CYS A 34 -1.40 35.92 22.20
CA CYS A 34 -1.28 37.37 22.30
C CYS A 34 -0.62 38.11 21.12
N GLU A 35 -1.47 38.58 20.21
CA GLU A 35 -1.70 40.01 19.90
C GLU A 35 -3.16 40.06 19.41
N ILE A 36 -4.08 40.85 19.96
CA ILE A 36 -4.19 42.29 19.74
C ILE A 36 -4.82 42.93 20.98
N CYS A 37 -4.03 43.80 21.57
CA CYS A 37 -4.42 44.79 22.56
C CYS A 37 -5.06 45.97 21.82
N HIS A 38 -6.35 46.22 22.02
CA HIS A 38 -6.93 47.57 21.98
C HIS A 38 -8.42 47.48 22.33
N LEU A 39 -8.76 47.76 23.59
CA LEU A 39 -9.78 48.77 23.90
C LEU A 39 -9.77 49.08 25.39
N ARG A 40 -9.47 50.36 25.62
CA ARG A 40 -9.17 51.02 26.86
C ARG A 40 -10.46 51.50 27.51
N SER A 41 -10.55 51.27 28.82
CA SER A 41 -11.38 52.00 29.79
C SER A 41 -12.89 51.89 29.68
N ARG A 42 -13.53 51.39 30.74
CA ARG A 42 -14.23 52.21 31.74
C ARG A 42 -14.89 51.32 32.80
N ARG A 43 -14.48 51.53 34.04
CA ARG A 43 -15.36 51.84 35.18
C ARG A 43 -16.45 50.80 35.54
N ALA A 44 -16.20 50.05 36.62
CA ALA A 44 -17.00 50.03 37.85
C ALA A 44 -16.76 48.72 38.62
N ARG A 45 -16.29 48.83 39.87
CA ARG A 45 -16.27 47.72 40.83
C ARG A 45 -17.69 47.56 41.40
N PRO A 46 -18.34 46.39 41.30
CA PRO A 46 -19.44 46.07 42.19
C PRO A 46 -18.88 45.49 43.48
N ARG A 47 -19.35 46.08 44.56
CA ARG A 47 -19.08 45.81 45.97
C ARG A 47 -19.38 44.34 46.30
N LEU A 48 -18.41 43.61 46.84
CA LEU A 48 -18.63 42.29 47.45
C LEU A 48 -19.61 42.45 48.60
N SER A 49 -20.82 41.92 48.42
CA SER A 49 -21.80 41.70 49.47
C SER A 49 -21.51 40.33 50.07
N SER A 50 -21.06 40.33 51.32
CA SER A 50 -20.94 39.14 52.15
C SER A 50 -22.32 38.70 52.61
N SER A 51 -22.95 37.77 51.89
CA SER A 51 -24.04 36.97 52.45
C SER A 51 -23.46 35.71 53.08
N THR A 52 -23.59 35.63 54.38
CA THR A 52 -23.35 34.46 55.23
C THR A 52 -24.03 33.19 54.67
N PRO A 53 -23.38 32.01 54.75
CA PRO A 53 -24.03 30.76 54.38
C PRO A 53 -25.07 30.37 55.44
N PRO A 54 -26.31 30.01 55.08
CA PRO A 54 -27.23 29.41 56.03
C PRO A 54 -26.81 27.96 56.32
N SER A 55 -26.86 27.65 57.60
CA SER A 55 -26.56 26.36 58.21
C SER A 55 -27.40 25.21 57.66
N LEU A 56 -26.70 24.10 57.42
CA LEU A 56 -27.11 22.70 57.54
C LEU A 56 -28.61 22.44 57.75
N GLY A 57 -29.23 21.81 56.76
CA GLY A 57 -30.57 21.24 56.94
C GLY A 57 -31.00 20.38 55.77
N ARG A 58 -31.01 19.06 56.01
CA ARG A 58 -31.78 18.02 55.30
C ARG A 58 -31.05 17.32 54.16
N GLU A 59 -30.28 16.29 54.53
CA GLU A 59 -30.03 15.15 53.65
C GLU A 59 -31.35 14.64 53.09
N SER A 60 -31.57 14.83 51.79
CA SER A 60 -32.63 14.12 51.09
C SER A 60 -32.12 12.71 50.83
N LYS A 61 -32.65 11.74 51.58
CA LYS A 61 -32.57 10.32 51.25
C LYS A 61 -33.21 10.11 49.87
N ILE A 62 -32.42 10.31 48.82
CA ILE A 62 -32.83 9.97 47.45
C ILE A 62 -32.95 8.45 47.40
N ARG A 63 -34.21 8.03 47.40
CA ARG A 63 -34.73 6.67 47.40
C ARG A 63 -33.94 5.76 46.43
N SER A 64 -33.08 4.91 47.00
CA SER A 64 -32.14 3.98 46.34
C SER A 64 -32.76 2.96 45.37
N LYS A 65 -34.09 2.85 45.34
CA LYS A 65 -34.81 1.90 44.48
C LYS A 65 -34.96 2.40 43.03
N SER A 66 -35.10 3.71 42.82
CA SER A 66 -35.27 4.32 41.49
C SER A 66 -33.99 4.39 40.67
N LEU A 67 -32.83 4.51 41.34
CA LEU A 67 -31.50 4.46 40.71
C LEU A 67 -31.18 3.07 40.14
N ARG A 68 -31.66 2.01 40.79
CA ARG A 68 -31.47 0.63 40.32
C ARG A 68 -32.22 0.36 39.02
N VAL A 69 -33.45 0.82 38.89
CA VAL A 69 -34.25 0.61 37.68
C VAL A 69 -33.65 1.35 36.48
N ILE A 70 -33.18 2.59 36.67
CA ILE A 70 -32.49 3.34 35.62
C ILE A 70 -31.19 2.64 35.20
N ALA A 71 -30.43 2.11 36.17
CA ALA A 71 -29.23 1.33 35.87
C ALA A 71 -29.55 0.06 35.05
N TRP A 72 -30.64 -0.67 35.37
CA TRP A 72 -31.08 -1.83 34.61
C TRP A 72 -31.59 -1.47 33.20
N VAL A 73 -32.26 -0.34 33.02
CA VAL A 73 -32.72 0.14 31.70
C VAL A 73 -31.55 0.58 30.83
N VAL A 74 -30.52 1.21 31.41
CA VAL A 74 -29.28 1.57 30.69
C VAL A 74 -28.49 0.30 30.34
N LEU A 75 -28.40 -0.69 31.23
CA LEU A 75 -27.77 -1.99 30.95
C LEU A 75 -28.52 -2.78 29.87
N ALA A 76 -29.86 -2.78 29.90
CA ALA A 76 -30.69 -3.41 28.88
C ALA A 76 -30.61 -2.67 27.52
N GLY A 77 -30.52 -1.34 27.54
CA GLY A 77 -30.31 -0.52 26.34
C GLY A 77 -28.95 -0.76 25.68
N ILE A 78 -27.90 -1.00 26.47
CA ILE A 78 -26.56 -1.37 25.98
C ILE A 78 -26.56 -2.80 25.38
N PHE A 79 -27.37 -3.71 25.92
CA PHE A 79 -27.49 -5.09 25.41
C PHE A 79 -28.32 -5.18 24.11
N LEU A 80 -29.15 -4.18 23.82
CA LEU A 80 -29.95 -4.06 22.60
C LEU A 80 -29.27 -3.22 21.51
N LEU A 81 -28.04 -2.70 21.73
CA LEU A 81 -27.27 -2.12 20.63
C LEU A 81 -26.90 -3.24 19.65
N PRO A 82 -27.29 -3.12 18.36
CA PRO A 82 -26.89 -4.11 17.37
C PRO A 82 -25.37 -4.15 17.30
N ALA A 83 -24.77 -5.31 17.56
CA ALA A 83 -23.34 -5.57 17.41
C ALA A 83 -22.83 -5.43 15.96
N ASN A 84 -23.69 -4.98 15.04
CA ASN A 84 -23.40 -4.85 13.61
C ASN A 84 -22.62 -3.58 13.25
N LEU A 85 -22.22 -2.74 14.22
CA LEU A 85 -21.41 -1.55 13.94
C LEU A 85 -19.96 -1.87 13.54
N PHE A 86 -19.51 -3.12 13.63
CA PHE A 86 -18.12 -3.51 13.38
C PHE A 86 -17.82 -4.19 12.04
N SER A 87 -18.79 -4.36 11.15
CA SER A 87 -18.53 -4.86 9.79
C SER A 87 -18.51 -3.72 8.76
N GLN A 88 -17.70 -2.68 9.01
CA GLN A 88 -17.38 -1.73 7.96
C GLN A 88 -16.29 -2.37 7.08
N GLN A 89 -16.73 -3.11 6.07
CA GLN A 89 -15.82 -3.77 5.15
C GLN A 89 -14.96 -2.69 4.47
N THR A 90 -13.65 -2.74 4.68
CA THR A 90 -12.75 -1.71 4.14
C THR A 90 -12.61 -1.94 2.64
N LYS A 91 -13.06 -0.99 1.83
CA LYS A 91 -12.93 -1.07 0.37
C LYS A 91 -11.48 -0.83 -0.03
N VAL A 92 -10.93 -1.80 -0.75
CA VAL A 92 -9.55 -1.79 -1.20
C VAL A 92 -9.49 -2.06 -2.70
N LEU A 93 -9.01 -1.08 -3.45
CA LEU A 93 -8.74 -1.23 -4.88
C LEU A 93 -7.31 -1.73 -5.10
N VAL A 94 -7.19 -2.86 -5.79
CA VAL A 94 -5.93 -3.50 -6.13
C VAL A 94 -5.77 -3.48 -7.64
N SER A 95 -4.71 -2.82 -8.13
CA SER A 95 -4.38 -2.83 -9.56
C SER A 95 -3.59 -4.09 -9.92
N ALA A 96 -3.96 -4.70 -11.05
CA ALA A 96 -3.26 -5.83 -11.64
C ALA A 96 -2.87 -5.54 -13.11
N PRO A 97 -1.64 -5.90 -13.54
CA PRO A 97 -1.15 -5.56 -14.88
C PRO A 97 -1.81 -6.39 -16.00
N ALA A 98 -2.27 -7.59 -15.68
CA ALA A 98 -2.97 -8.50 -16.58
C ALA A 98 -3.65 -9.60 -15.77
N LYS A 99 -4.69 -10.22 -16.35
CA LYS A 99 -5.21 -11.50 -15.86
C LYS A 99 -4.22 -12.60 -16.27
N SER A 100 -3.45 -13.11 -15.32
CA SER A 100 -2.38 -14.09 -15.55
C SER A 100 -2.36 -15.11 -14.42
N LEU A 101 -1.83 -16.31 -14.71
CA LEU A 101 -1.65 -17.38 -13.72
C LEU A 101 -0.77 -16.94 -12.55
N THR A 102 0.17 -16.01 -12.78
CA THR A 102 0.98 -15.40 -11.72
C THR A 102 0.10 -14.80 -10.61
N TRP A 103 -1.01 -14.15 -10.96
CA TRP A 103 -1.90 -13.47 -10.02
C TRP A 103 -3.09 -14.33 -9.61
N PHE A 104 -3.16 -15.58 -10.08
CA PHE A 104 -4.25 -16.49 -9.80
C PHE A 104 -4.56 -16.64 -8.30
N PRO A 105 -3.58 -16.77 -7.39
CA PRO A 105 -3.88 -16.89 -5.96
C PRO A 105 -4.67 -15.70 -5.39
N ALA A 106 -4.37 -14.48 -5.85
CA ALA A 106 -5.05 -13.27 -5.41
C ALA A 106 -6.50 -13.21 -5.92
N PHE A 107 -6.74 -13.60 -7.18
CA PHE A 107 -8.09 -13.69 -7.72
C PHE A 107 -8.89 -14.82 -7.07
N PHE A 108 -8.27 -15.98 -6.86
CA PHE A 108 -8.89 -17.14 -6.21
C PHE A 108 -9.27 -16.83 -4.76
N ALA A 109 -8.45 -16.08 -4.03
CA ALA A 109 -8.77 -15.64 -2.66
C ALA A 109 -10.03 -14.76 -2.60
N LYS A 110 -10.28 -13.95 -3.63
CA LYS A 110 -11.53 -13.19 -3.75
C LYS A 110 -12.74 -14.08 -3.99
N GLU A 111 -12.64 -15.02 -4.93
CA GLU A 111 -13.72 -15.97 -5.25
C GLU A 111 -14.06 -16.87 -4.05
N LYS A 112 -13.06 -17.24 -3.25
CA LYS A 112 -13.24 -18.03 -2.03
C LYS A 112 -13.74 -17.22 -0.84
N GLY A 113 -13.75 -15.89 -0.91
CA GLY A 113 -14.22 -15.04 0.17
C GLY A 113 -13.21 -14.80 1.29
N PHE A 114 -11.96 -15.22 1.15
CA PHE A 114 -10.92 -15.00 2.19
C PHE A 114 -10.74 -13.50 2.52
N TYR A 115 -10.86 -12.61 1.54
CA TYR A 115 -10.83 -11.18 1.84
C TYR A 115 -12.04 -10.71 2.66
N LYS A 116 -13.22 -11.29 2.43
CA LYS A 116 -14.44 -10.94 3.18
C LYS A 116 -14.36 -11.44 4.62
N GLU A 117 -13.79 -12.62 4.84
CA GLU A 117 -13.52 -13.16 6.18
C GLU A 117 -12.63 -12.22 7.00
N GLU A 118 -11.66 -11.57 6.36
CA GLU A 118 -10.79 -10.55 6.96
C GLU A 118 -11.43 -9.13 7.01
N GLY A 119 -12.70 -8.99 6.63
CA GLY A 119 -13.40 -7.68 6.62
C GLY A 119 -12.92 -6.71 5.52
N LEU A 120 -12.31 -7.22 4.44
CA LEU A 120 -11.83 -6.44 3.30
C LEU A 120 -12.73 -6.63 2.07
N ASP A 121 -13.10 -5.53 1.42
CA ASP A 121 -13.83 -5.54 0.15
C ASP A 121 -12.85 -5.23 -0.97
N VAL A 122 -12.24 -6.29 -1.52
CA VAL A 122 -11.14 -6.17 -2.48
C VAL A 122 -11.67 -6.20 -3.91
N ASP A 123 -11.40 -5.12 -4.64
CA ASP A 123 -11.69 -5.02 -6.07
C ASP A 123 -10.42 -4.95 -6.92
N PHE A 124 -10.35 -5.83 -7.92
CA PHE A 124 -9.22 -5.91 -8.83
C PHE A 124 -9.49 -5.15 -10.12
N VAL A 125 -8.66 -4.15 -10.40
CA VAL A 125 -8.73 -3.37 -11.64
C VAL A 125 -7.56 -3.73 -12.54
N VAL A 126 -7.86 -4.14 -13.78
CA VAL A 126 -6.81 -4.47 -14.76
C VAL A 126 -6.39 -3.22 -15.50
N MET A 127 -5.13 -2.83 -15.35
CA MET A 127 -4.58 -1.63 -15.99
C MET A 127 -3.10 -1.81 -16.31
N GLY A 128 -2.57 -1.03 -17.26
CA GLY A 128 -1.15 -1.10 -17.63
C GLY A 128 -0.23 -0.78 -16.45
N PRO A 129 0.97 -1.40 -16.33
CA PRO A 129 1.88 -1.20 -15.19
C PRO A 129 2.27 0.26 -14.94
N GLN A 130 2.43 1.04 -16.02
CA GLN A 130 2.76 2.45 -15.94
C GLN A 130 1.63 3.27 -15.33
N LEU A 131 0.38 2.99 -15.73
CA LEU A 131 -0.82 3.62 -15.17
C LEU A 131 -1.06 3.18 -13.73
N ALA A 132 -0.83 1.89 -13.42
CA ALA A 132 -0.93 1.36 -12.06
C ALA A 132 0.01 2.07 -11.08
N LEU A 133 1.23 2.40 -11.49
CA LEU A 133 2.15 3.17 -10.66
C LEU A 133 1.65 4.58 -10.41
N GLN A 134 1.11 5.26 -11.42
CA GLN A 134 0.55 6.61 -11.27
C GLN A 134 -0.68 6.61 -10.37
N ALA A 135 -1.58 5.65 -10.56
CA ALA A 135 -2.76 5.46 -9.71
C ALA A 135 -2.39 5.17 -8.25
N LEU A 136 -1.28 4.45 -8.01
CA LEU A 136 -0.80 4.18 -6.65
C LEU A 136 -0.22 5.43 -5.97
N VAL A 137 0.49 6.26 -6.73
CA VAL A 137 1.09 7.50 -6.21
C VAL A 137 0.02 8.57 -5.93
N THR A 138 -1.01 8.63 -6.78
CA THR A 138 -2.15 9.55 -6.61
C THR A 138 -3.13 9.11 -5.53
N GLY A 139 -3.13 7.81 -5.18
CA GLY A 139 -4.02 7.23 -4.17
C GLY A 139 -5.33 6.68 -4.75
N ASP A 140 -5.50 6.68 -6.07
CA ASP A 140 -6.67 6.10 -6.75
C ASP A 140 -6.76 4.58 -6.54
N VAL A 141 -5.62 3.90 -6.39
CA VAL A 141 -5.54 2.49 -5.99
C VAL A 141 -4.71 2.35 -4.71
N GLY A 142 -5.20 1.57 -3.76
CA GLY A 142 -4.51 1.36 -2.49
C GLY A 142 -3.32 0.41 -2.63
N TYR A 143 -3.40 -0.58 -3.52
CA TYR A 143 -2.34 -1.54 -3.75
C TYR A 143 -2.13 -1.84 -5.23
N THR A 144 -0.93 -2.30 -5.57
CA THR A 144 -0.62 -2.79 -6.90
C THR A 144 0.15 -4.09 -6.84
N THR A 145 -0.13 -4.98 -7.79
CA THR A 145 0.65 -6.19 -7.99
C THR A 145 1.80 -6.00 -8.99
N ALA A 146 1.91 -4.82 -9.61
CA ALA A 146 2.92 -4.51 -10.62
C ALA A 146 4.32 -4.22 -10.03
N LEU A 147 4.97 -5.24 -9.44
CA LEU A 147 6.20 -5.09 -8.67
C LEU A 147 7.35 -4.38 -9.41
N GLY A 148 7.65 -4.74 -10.67
CA GLY A 148 8.83 -4.19 -11.36
C GLY A 148 8.75 -2.70 -11.66
N SER A 149 7.57 -2.19 -12.00
CA SER A 149 7.35 -0.74 -12.15
C SER A 149 7.41 -0.02 -10.81
N THR A 150 6.78 -0.59 -9.78
CA THR A 150 6.74 -0.03 -8.42
C THR A 150 8.11 0.01 -7.78
N MET A 151 8.93 -1.03 -7.90
CA MET A 151 10.30 -1.04 -7.39
C MET A 151 11.17 0.03 -8.04
N ARG A 152 11.08 0.21 -9.36
CA ARG A 152 11.83 1.31 -10.00
C ARG A 152 11.30 2.68 -9.60
N GLY A 153 10.00 2.81 -9.35
CA GLY A 153 9.41 4.01 -8.76
C GLY A 153 9.98 4.30 -7.37
N ALA A 154 10.08 3.28 -6.52
CA ALA A 154 10.66 3.39 -5.18
C ALA A 154 12.15 3.78 -5.22
N VAL A 155 12.92 3.20 -6.14
CA VAL A 155 14.34 3.57 -6.37
C VAL A 155 14.48 5.04 -6.80
N ARG A 156 13.48 5.60 -7.49
CA ARG A 156 13.44 7.02 -7.86
C ARG A 156 13.01 7.94 -6.71
N GLY A 157 12.80 7.41 -5.51
CA GLY A 157 12.44 8.18 -4.32
C GLY A 157 10.93 8.33 -4.08
N LEU A 158 10.07 7.59 -4.81
CA LEU A 158 8.64 7.57 -4.50
C LEU A 158 8.41 6.86 -3.15
N PRO A 159 7.47 7.34 -2.31
CA PRO A 159 7.20 6.79 -0.98
C PRO A 159 6.40 5.48 -1.05
N LEU A 160 7.01 4.44 -1.62
CA LEU A 160 6.37 3.15 -1.90
C LEU A 160 6.98 2.05 -1.02
N ARG A 161 6.16 1.13 -0.54
CA ARG A 161 6.58 -0.02 0.27
C ARG A 161 6.06 -1.33 -0.33
N VAL A 162 6.92 -2.35 -0.35
CA VAL A 162 6.53 -3.71 -0.70
C VAL A 162 6.02 -4.41 0.56
N VAL A 163 4.79 -4.93 0.50
CA VAL A 163 4.13 -5.63 1.62
C VAL A 163 4.13 -7.14 1.42
N LEU A 164 3.97 -7.58 0.17
CA LEU A 164 3.88 -8.99 -0.19
C LEU A 164 4.54 -9.23 -1.54
N THR A 165 5.26 -10.35 -1.65
CA THR A 165 5.78 -10.88 -2.91
C THR A 165 5.25 -12.30 -3.10
N ILE A 166 4.52 -12.54 -4.18
CA ILE A 166 3.94 -13.87 -4.46
C ILE A 166 4.80 -14.75 -5.36
N CYS A 167 5.86 -14.20 -5.96
CA CYS A 167 6.77 -14.92 -6.85
C CYS A 167 8.21 -14.52 -6.53
N GLU A 168 9.05 -15.50 -6.22
CA GLU A 168 10.49 -15.29 -6.00
C GLU A 168 11.22 -14.97 -7.31
N LYS A 169 10.80 -15.62 -8.41
CA LYS A 169 11.37 -15.44 -9.75
C LYS A 169 10.30 -14.95 -10.71
N PRO A 170 10.64 -14.09 -11.67
CA PRO A 170 9.69 -13.60 -12.66
C PRO A 170 9.33 -14.71 -13.66
N HIS A 171 8.04 -15.04 -13.77
CA HIS A 171 7.53 -16.05 -14.71
C HIS A 171 7.32 -15.45 -16.11
N PHE A 172 8.38 -14.96 -16.76
CA PHE A 172 8.33 -14.49 -18.14
C PHE A 172 8.94 -15.51 -19.10
N ALA A 173 8.21 -15.82 -20.16
CA ALA A 173 8.71 -16.58 -21.30
C ALA A 173 8.74 -15.68 -22.53
N LEU A 174 9.79 -15.82 -23.35
CA LEU A 174 9.82 -15.25 -24.69
C LEU A 174 9.13 -16.23 -25.64
N ILE A 175 8.15 -15.73 -26.38
CA ILE A 175 7.42 -16.49 -27.39
C ILE A 175 7.69 -15.81 -28.73
N ALA A 176 8.15 -16.58 -29.70
CA ALA A 176 8.46 -16.11 -31.03
C ALA A 176 7.65 -16.86 -32.10
N ARG A 177 7.56 -16.27 -33.29
CA ARG A 177 6.96 -16.93 -34.45
C ARG A 177 7.83 -18.11 -34.92
N PRO A 178 7.23 -19.11 -35.59
CA PRO A 178 7.99 -20.17 -36.24
C PRO A 178 9.11 -19.59 -37.13
N GLY A 179 10.30 -20.17 -37.05
CA GLY A 179 11.49 -19.70 -37.77
C GLY A 179 12.45 -18.83 -36.95
N ILE A 180 12.07 -18.40 -35.74
CA ILE A 180 12.98 -17.73 -34.79
C ILE A 180 13.40 -18.74 -33.71
N ASN A 181 14.54 -19.39 -33.93
CA ASN A 181 15.03 -20.46 -33.05
C ASN A 181 16.12 -19.99 -32.07
N SER A 182 16.56 -18.75 -32.17
CA SER A 182 17.61 -18.19 -31.31
C SER A 182 17.35 -16.72 -30.98
N VAL A 183 17.92 -16.26 -29.88
CA VAL A 183 17.80 -14.84 -29.47
C VAL A 183 18.49 -13.93 -30.49
N GLY A 184 19.58 -14.39 -31.13
CA GLY A 184 20.25 -13.64 -32.20
C GLY A 184 19.36 -13.36 -33.41
N ALA A 185 18.40 -14.26 -33.71
CA ALA A 185 17.43 -14.08 -34.79
C ALA A 185 16.39 -12.97 -34.51
N LEU A 186 16.38 -12.39 -33.30
CA LEU A 186 15.58 -11.21 -32.98
C LEU A 186 16.15 -9.91 -33.57
N LYS A 187 17.39 -9.92 -34.06
CA LYS A 187 17.99 -8.74 -34.70
C LYS A 187 17.18 -8.31 -35.92
N GLY A 188 16.84 -7.03 -35.99
CA GLY A 188 15.95 -6.44 -36.99
C GLY A 188 14.46 -6.77 -36.80
N LYS A 189 14.09 -7.51 -35.75
CA LYS A 189 12.70 -7.86 -35.44
C LYS A 189 12.10 -6.95 -34.38
N VAL A 190 10.80 -7.10 -34.20
CA VAL A 190 10.00 -6.31 -33.27
C VAL A 190 9.66 -7.16 -32.04
N LEU A 191 9.97 -6.65 -30.86
CA LEU A 191 9.70 -7.32 -29.59
C LEU A 191 8.54 -6.62 -28.85
N GLY A 192 7.47 -7.35 -28.60
CA GLY A 192 6.31 -6.85 -27.85
C GLY A 192 6.47 -6.98 -26.33
N VAL A 193 6.43 -5.86 -25.63
CA VAL A 193 6.42 -5.78 -24.16
C VAL A 193 5.09 -5.21 -23.65
N SER A 194 4.80 -5.35 -22.35
CA SER A 194 3.54 -4.83 -21.82
C SER A 194 3.51 -3.31 -21.77
N SER A 195 4.52 -2.69 -21.17
CA SER A 195 4.73 -1.23 -21.22
C SER A 195 6.21 -0.94 -21.03
N PHE A 196 6.65 0.24 -21.48
CA PHE A 196 7.96 0.74 -21.07
C PHE A 196 8.01 0.83 -19.54
N GLY A 197 9.09 0.36 -18.95
CA GLY A 197 9.17 0.24 -17.50
C GLY A 197 8.29 -0.86 -16.87
N ALA A 198 7.68 -1.76 -17.62
CA ALA A 198 7.16 -2.97 -16.98
C ALA A 198 8.29 -3.93 -16.59
N SER A 199 8.01 -4.90 -15.71
CA SER A 199 8.92 -6.02 -15.45
C SER A 199 9.30 -6.75 -16.75
N SER A 200 8.36 -6.88 -17.70
CA SER A 200 8.63 -7.51 -18.99
C SER A 200 9.63 -6.73 -19.84
N TYR A 201 9.62 -5.39 -19.76
CA TYR A 201 10.56 -4.53 -20.48
C TYR A 201 11.95 -4.61 -19.88
N THR A 202 12.04 -4.53 -18.54
CA THR A 202 13.33 -4.69 -17.85
C THR A 202 13.94 -6.06 -18.11
N MET A 203 13.13 -7.14 -18.07
CA MET A 203 13.60 -8.49 -18.37
C MET A 203 14.01 -8.65 -19.84
N ALA A 204 13.23 -8.12 -20.78
CA ALA A 204 13.56 -8.14 -22.19
C ALA A 204 14.91 -7.45 -22.47
N ASN A 205 15.14 -6.28 -21.88
CA ASN A 205 16.40 -5.56 -22.04
C ASN A 205 17.57 -6.34 -21.42
N ALA A 206 17.39 -6.89 -20.22
CA ALA A 206 18.42 -7.72 -19.57
C ALA A 206 18.79 -8.93 -20.44
N MET A 207 17.79 -9.60 -21.03
CA MET A 207 17.99 -10.71 -21.95
C MET A 207 18.76 -10.25 -23.20
N LEU A 208 18.31 -9.17 -23.86
CA LEU A 208 18.97 -8.67 -25.07
C LEU A 208 20.44 -8.29 -24.79
N THR A 209 20.72 -7.58 -23.70
CA THR A 209 22.08 -7.22 -23.30
C THR A 209 22.95 -8.43 -22.99
N TYR A 210 22.39 -9.46 -22.34
CA TYR A 210 23.10 -10.72 -22.08
C TYR A 210 23.55 -11.40 -23.39
N TYR A 211 22.72 -11.35 -24.44
CA TYR A 211 23.03 -11.86 -25.77
C TYR A 211 23.74 -10.85 -26.69
N LYS A 212 24.27 -9.74 -26.14
CA LYS A 212 25.00 -8.70 -26.87
C LYS A 212 24.17 -8.01 -27.97
N LEU A 213 22.85 -7.94 -27.79
CA LEU A 213 21.93 -7.18 -28.63
C LEU A 213 21.57 -5.86 -27.95
N THR A 214 21.52 -4.78 -28.73
CA THR A 214 21.20 -3.43 -28.23
C THR A 214 19.69 -3.17 -28.36
N PRO A 215 18.95 -3.00 -27.25
CA PRO A 215 17.53 -2.66 -27.32
C PRO A 215 17.33 -1.31 -28.01
N GLY A 216 16.38 -1.23 -28.95
CA GLY A 216 16.06 -0.02 -29.70
C GLY A 216 16.88 0.20 -30.97
N GLN A 217 18.07 -0.40 -31.09
CA GLN A 217 18.88 -0.39 -32.31
C GLN A 217 18.79 -1.72 -33.06
N ASP A 218 19.22 -2.80 -32.41
CA ASP A 218 19.19 -4.14 -33.00
C ASP A 218 17.79 -4.74 -32.94
N VAL A 219 17.01 -4.45 -31.90
CA VAL A 219 15.65 -4.98 -31.73
C VAL A 219 14.70 -3.85 -31.39
N LYS A 220 13.65 -3.67 -32.20
CA LYS A 220 12.65 -2.62 -31.97
C LYS A 220 11.67 -3.08 -30.90
N VAL A 221 11.54 -2.33 -29.80
CA VAL A 221 10.63 -2.69 -28.71
C VAL A 221 9.32 -1.92 -28.83
N LEU A 222 8.19 -2.63 -28.82
CA LEU A 222 6.85 -2.03 -28.85
C LEU A 222 6.07 -2.36 -27.58
N ALA A 223 5.41 -1.35 -27.01
CA ALA A 223 4.48 -1.52 -25.90
C ALA A 223 3.08 -1.87 -26.43
N VAL A 224 2.65 -3.12 -26.22
CA VAL A 224 1.39 -3.67 -26.75
C VAL A 224 0.35 -3.92 -25.65
N GLY A 225 0.77 -3.90 -24.38
CA GLY A 225 -0.12 -4.08 -23.23
C GLY A 225 -0.24 -5.53 -22.77
N GLY A 226 -1.45 -5.95 -22.41
CA GLY A 226 -1.72 -7.25 -21.76
C GLY A 226 -1.31 -8.49 -22.59
N GLY A 227 -1.34 -9.65 -21.95
CA GLY A 227 -1.00 -10.93 -22.58
C GLY A 227 -1.82 -11.24 -23.84
N THR A 228 -3.13 -11.02 -23.80
CA THR A 228 -4.03 -11.22 -24.95
C THR A 228 -3.65 -10.32 -26.13
N ASN A 229 -3.42 -9.03 -25.88
CA ASN A 229 -3.04 -8.09 -26.95
C ASN A 229 -1.69 -8.47 -27.57
N ARG A 230 -0.72 -8.90 -26.76
CA ARG A 230 0.57 -9.38 -27.25
C ARG A 230 0.45 -10.66 -28.07
N PHE A 231 -0.39 -11.60 -27.64
CA PHE A 231 -0.65 -12.82 -28.40
C PHE A 231 -1.31 -12.52 -29.75
N THR A 232 -2.31 -11.64 -29.77
CA THR A 232 -2.95 -11.20 -31.03
C THR A 232 -1.96 -10.49 -31.95
N ALA A 233 -1.11 -9.61 -31.42
CA ALA A 233 -0.08 -8.93 -32.20
C ALA A 233 0.98 -9.90 -32.76
N LEU A 234 1.32 -10.94 -32.00
CA LEU A 234 2.22 -12.00 -32.46
C LEU A 234 1.59 -12.81 -33.59
N LYS A 235 0.29 -13.12 -33.46
CA LYS A 235 -0.47 -13.84 -34.49
C LYS A 235 -0.66 -13.02 -35.78
N SER A 236 -0.88 -11.71 -35.66
CA SER A 236 -1.00 -10.81 -36.82
C SER A 236 0.35 -10.47 -37.46
N GLY A 237 1.46 -10.84 -36.82
CA GLY A 237 2.82 -10.55 -37.30
C GLY A 237 3.27 -9.11 -37.11
N ALA A 238 2.50 -8.30 -36.38
CA ALA A 238 2.87 -6.94 -35.98
C ALA A 238 4.07 -6.93 -35.02
N ILE A 239 4.27 -8.02 -34.27
CA ILE A 239 5.48 -8.34 -33.50
C ILE A 239 5.99 -9.75 -33.89
#